data_AF-A0A817YU91-F1
#
_entry.id   AF-A0A817YU91-F1
#
_cell.length_a   1.000
_cell.length_b   1.000
_cell.length_c   1.000
_cell.angle_alpha   90.00
_cell.angle_beta   90.00
_cell.angle_gamma   90.00
#
_symmetry.space_group_name_H-M   'P 1'
#
loop_
_entity.id
_entity.type
_entity.pdbx_description
1 polymer ?
#
loop_
_entity_poly.entity_id
_entity_poly.type
_entity_poly.pdbx_seq_one_letter_code
_entity_poly.pdbx_strand_id
1 'polypeptide(L)'
;MYPHLPASTNNKPTRDSKSAYEDFTHRYAINKNFATKLHQLRGYEIVFICDDSDSMKNPIVCKDFSSRQQEETTRWEQLKKIVSIVVDLASTLDPDGVDVYFLNRRPALNVRSSKELTNIFATPPNGMTPIVRVFRQVLQDKEKRIRERKLLVLLATDGIPTTEDGTPNAQELYQVLLSERIPIDRVPATIICCTDDQECMSYLNDWDRKIQNLDVVDNYEKEKQQILAYQGKSFPFSFGDYVVKILLGGVDSWFDRLDEEKISLDNDRSSQH
;
A
#
# COMPACT_ATOMS: atom_id res chain seq x y z
N MET A 1 1.07 -39.63 8.22
CA MET A 1 2.27 -38.94 8.71
C MET A 1 2.49 -37.73 7.83
N TYR A 2 2.09 -36.54 8.31
CA TYR A 2 2.36 -35.29 7.61
C TYR A 2 3.66 -34.69 8.18
N PRO A 3 4.56 -34.15 7.35
CA PRO A 3 5.77 -33.51 7.85
C PRO A 3 5.39 -32.22 8.59
N HIS A 4 5.86 -32.09 9.83
CA HIS A 4 5.74 -30.89 10.64
C HIS A 4 6.36 -29.69 9.89
N LEU A 5 5.57 -28.64 9.68
CA LEU A 5 6.08 -27.31 9.37
C LEU A 5 6.69 -26.71 10.65
N PRO A 6 7.89 -26.10 10.60
CA PRO A 6 8.53 -25.57 11.79
C PRO A 6 7.77 -24.34 12.31
N ALA A 7 7.70 -24.23 13.64
CA ALA A 7 7.11 -23.11 14.35
C ALA A 7 7.78 -21.78 13.96
N SER A 8 6.98 -20.72 13.88
CA SER A 8 7.40 -19.33 13.64
C SER A 8 8.54 -18.94 14.58
N THR A 9 9.76 -18.92 14.06
CA THR A 9 10.94 -18.44 14.78
C THR A 9 10.93 -16.92 14.76
N ASN A 10 11.01 -16.31 15.94
CA ASN A 10 11.32 -14.88 16.12
C ASN A 10 12.60 -14.53 15.35
N ASN A 11 12.45 -14.06 14.10
CA ASN A 11 13.57 -13.82 13.21
C ASN A 11 14.15 -12.44 13.52
N LYS A 12 15.28 -12.43 14.25
CA LYS A 12 16.15 -11.25 14.28
C LYS A 12 16.66 -11.01 12.85
N PRO A 13 16.61 -9.77 12.34
CA PRO A 13 17.12 -9.47 11.01
C PRO A 13 18.60 -9.87 10.90
N THR A 14 18.95 -10.51 9.79
CA THR A 14 20.34 -10.85 9.47
C THR A 14 21.16 -9.56 9.28
N ARG A 15 22.49 -9.65 9.39
CA ARG A 15 23.38 -8.50 9.21
C ARG A 15 23.19 -7.84 7.83
N ASP A 16 22.92 -8.66 6.81
CA ASP A 16 22.68 -8.21 5.43
C ASP A 16 21.33 -7.50 5.27
N SER A 17 20.25 -8.01 5.89
CA SER A 17 18.94 -7.37 5.83
C SER A 17 18.90 -6.05 6.62
N LYS A 18 19.65 -5.95 7.73
CA LYS A 18 19.79 -4.70 8.49
C LYS A 18 20.53 -3.63 7.68
N SER A 19 21.62 -4.00 6.99
CA SER A 19 22.35 -3.08 6.11
C SER A 19 21.47 -2.62 4.94
N ALA A 20 20.73 -3.55 4.31
CA ALA A 20 19.84 -3.21 3.20
C ALA A 20 18.72 -2.24 3.60
N TYR A 21 18.17 -2.40 4.81
CA TYR A 21 17.18 -1.48 5.37
C TYR A 21 17.75 -0.08 5.61
N GLU A 22 18.93 0.02 6.23
CA GLU A 22 19.62 1.30 6.46
C GLU A 22 19.96 2.00 5.14
N ASP A 23 20.46 1.25 4.14
CA ASP A 23 20.75 1.78 2.81
C ASP A 23 19.47 2.28 2.10
N PHE A 24 18.35 1.56 2.22
CA PHE A 24 17.08 1.95 1.64
C PHE A 24 16.54 3.24 2.27
N THR A 25 16.51 3.30 3.61
CA THR A 25 16.02 4.49 4.33
C THR A 25 16.83 5.74 4.02
N HIS A 26 18.16 5.60 3.88
CA HIS A 26 19.03 6.69 3.47
C HIS A 26 18.79 7.09 2.00
N ARG A 27 18.69 6.11 1.08
CA ARG A 27 18.46 6.37 -0.36
C ARG A 27 17.17 7.14 -0.62
N TYR A 28 16.09 6.80 0.08
CA TYR A 28 14.78 7.46 -0.08
C TYR A 28 14.56 8.62 0.88
N ALA A 29 15.57 9.01 1.65
CA ALA A 29 15.49 10.08 2.65
C ALA A 29 14.31 9.91 3.62
N ILE A 30 14.07 8.68 4.08
CA ILE A 30 13.01 8.37 5.06
C ILE A 30 13.41 9.00 6.40
N ASN A 31 12.49 9.77 6.98
CA ASN A 31 12.65 10.35 8.30
C ASN A 31 12.91 9.24 9.34
N LYS A 32 13.88 9.46 10.24
CA LYS A 32 14.26 8.47 11.25
C LYS A 32 13.08 7.99 12.12
N ASN A 33 12.13 8.89 12.43
CA ASN A 33 10.94 8.53 13.21
C ASN A 33 10.02 7.60 12.39
N PHE A 34 9.85 7.88 11.10
CA PHE A 34 9.07 7.06 10.18
C PHE A 34 9.72 5.68 10.00
N ALA A 35 11.03 5.67 9.77
CA ALA A 35 11.82 4.44 9.69
C ALA A 35 11.76 3.60 10.97
N THR A 36 11.64 4.20 12.15
CA THR A 36 11.51 3.41 13.38
C THR A 36 10.15 2.72 13.46
N LYS A 37 9.08 3.37 12.99
CA LYS A 37 7.70 2.86 13.01
C LYS A 37 7.47 1.73 11.99
N LEU A 38 8.25 1.64 10.90
CA LEU A 38 8.18 0.53 9.93
C LEU A 38 8.40 -0.86 10.56
N HIS A 39 9.06 -0.94 11.73
CA HIS A 39 9.19 -2.21 12.44
C HIS A 39 7.85 -2.81 12.92
N GLN A 40 6.77 -2.03 12.94
CA GLN A 40 5.42 -2.52 13.20
C GLN A 40 4.97 -3.57 12.16
N LEU A 41 5.52 -3.51 10.94
CA LEU A 41 5.19 -4.42 9.86
C LEU A 41 5.97 -5.75 9.90
N ARG A 42 6.85 -5.94 10.89
CA ARG A 42 7.57 -7.22 11.02
C ARG A 42 6.58 -8.35 11.27
N GLY A 43 6.61 -9.36 10.40
CA GLY A 43 5.71 -10.50 10.46
C GLY A 43 4.29 -10.20 9.99
N TYR A 44 4.07 -9.07 9.30
CA TYR A 44 2.88 -8.90 8.47
C TYR A 44 3.05 -9.65 7.16
N GLU A 45 2.00 -10.33 6.72
CA GLU A 45 1.84 -10.68 5.32
C GLU A 45 1.47 -9.40 4.55
N ILE A 46 2.17 -9.07 3.47
CA ILE A 46 1.85 -7.89 2.64
C ILE A 46 1.36 -8.37 1.28
N VAL A 47 0.19 -7.89 0.87
CA VAL A 47 -0.42 -8.16 -0.43
C VAL A 47 -0.70 -6.86 -1.16
N PHE A 48 -0.30 -6.78 -2.42
CA PHE A 48 -0.80 -5.79 -3.36
C PHE A 48 -1.96 -6.34 -4.18
N ILE A 49 -3.00 -5.52 -4.39
CA ILE A 49 -3.99 -5.69 -5.44
C ILE A 49 -3.75 -4.54 -6.43
N CYS A 50 -3.21 -4.89 -7.59
CA CYS A 50 -2.87 -3.95 -8.65
C CYS A 50 -3.98 -3.87 -9.69
N ASP A 51 -4.52 -2.68 -9.89
CA ASP A 51 -5.38 -2.37 -11.01
C ASP A 51 -4.60 -2.43 -12.32
N ASP A 52 -4.98 -3.37 -13.17
CA ASP A 52 -4.48 -3.52 -14.53
C ASP A 52 -5.62 -3.44 -15.55
N SER A 53 -6.66 -2.65 -15.27
CA SER A 53 -7.77 -2.35 -16.17
C SER A 53 -7.38 -1.38 -17.29
N ASP A 54 -8.23 -1.22 -18.31
CA ASP A 54 -7.94 -0.34 -19.45
C ASP A 54 -7.75 1.14 -19.06
N SER A 55 -8.42 1.63 -18.00
CA SER A 55 -8.28 3.03 -17.53
C SER A 55 -6.87 3.36 -17.06
N MET A 56 -6.11 2.36 -16.61
CA MET A 56 -4.73 2.54 -16.15
C MET A 56 -3.76 2.96 -17.26
N LYS A 57 -4.16 2.90 -18.53
CA LYS A 57 -3.40 3.43 -19.68
C LYS A 57 -3.49 4.95 -19.79
N ASN A 58 -4.42 5.59 -19.09
CA ASN A 58 -4.63 7.03 -19.20
C ASN A 58 -3.37 7.77 -18.76
N PRO A 59 -3.03 8.87 -19.46
CA PRO A 59 -1.91 9.71 -19.09
C PRO A 59 -2.23 10.44 -17.79
N ILE A 60 -1.19 10.72 -17.01
CA ILE A 60 -1.25 11.57 -15.82
C ILE A 60 0.01 12.43 -15.77
N VAL A 61 -0.16 13.64 -15.24
CA VAL A 61 0.96 14.57 -15.05
C VAL A 61 1.45 14.43 -13.63
N CYS A 62 2.60 13.77 -13.46
CA CYS A 62 3.32 13.80 -12.19
C CYS A 62 4.73 14.36 -12.39
N LYS A 63 5.23 14.98 -11.33
CA LYS A 63 6.66 15.29 -11.26
C LYS A 63 7.37 13.98 -10.98
N ASP A 64 8.30 13.61 -11.84
CA ASP A 64 9.12 12.45 -11.54
C ASP A 64 9.98 12.76 -10.30
N PHE A 65 9.96 11.92 -9.26
CA PHE A 65 10.74 12.16 -8.05
C PHE A 65 12.27 12.21 -8.30
N SER A 66 12.71 11.66 -9.44
CA SER A 66 14.10 11.70 -9.94
C SER A 66 14.42 12.87 -10.85
N SER A 67 13.43 13.57 -11.40
CA SER A 67 13.65 14.62 -12.40
C SER A 67 12.87 15.90 -12.03
N ARG A 68 13.50 17.08 -12.20
CA ARG A 68 12.82 18.37 -11.94
C ARG A 68 11.78 18.72 -13.00
N GLN A 69 11.54 17.83 -13.97
CA GLN A 69 10.65 18.04 -15.09
C GLN A 69 9.36 17.24 -14.88
N GLN A 70 8.23 17.82 -15.30
CA GLN A 70 7.00 17.06 -15.42
C GLN A 70 7.19 16.11 -16.60
N GLU A 71 7.06 14.81 -16.35
CA GLU A 71 7.10 13.79 -17.38
C GLU A 71 5.68 13.26 -17.55
N GLU A 72 5.18 13.27 -18.79
CA GLU A 72 3.97 12.56 -19.12
C GLU A 72 4.21 11.08 -18.90
N THR A 73 3.42 10.49 -18.02
CA THR A 73 3.48 9.06 -17.71
C THR A 73 2.05 8.52 -17.65
N THR A 74 1.87 7.23 -17.45
CA THR A 74 0.53 6.65 -17.30
C THR A 74 0.26 6.28 -15.85
N ARG A 75 -1.01 6.10 -15.50
CA ARG A 75 -1.44 5.57 -14.19
C ARG A 75 -0.77 4.24 -13.89
N TRP A 76 -0.63 3.39 -14.91
CA TRP A 76 0.08 2.13 -14.84
C TRP A 76 1.57 2.28 -14.52
N GLU A 77 2.29 3.20 -15.17
CA GLU A 77 3.71 3.44 -14.86
C GLU A 77 3.92 3.89 -13.40
N GLN A 78 3.03 4.71 -12.86
CA GLN A 78 3.11 5.13 -11.46
C GLN A 78 2.85 3.98 -10.50
N LEU A 79 1.82 3.18 -10.75
CA LEU A 79 1.56 1.97 -9.99
C LEU A 79 2.80 1.07 -9.98
N LYS A 80 3.39 0.80 -11.15
CA LYS A 80 4.60 -0.03 -11.27
C LYS A 80 5.77 0.49 -10.44
N LYS A 81 5.99 1.80 -10.46
CA LYS A 81 7.04 2.45 -9.68
C LYS A 81 6.80 2.29 -8.17
N ILE A 82 5.58 2.56 -7.71
CA ILE A 82 5.22 2.44 -6.28
C ILE A 82 5.37 1.00 -5.82
N VAL A 83 4.78 0.04 -6.54
CA VAL A 83 4.86 -1.40 -6.19
C VAL A 83 6.31 -1.86 -6.15
N SER A 84 7.15 -1.46 -7.12
CA SER A 84 8.57 -1.82 -7.14
C SER A 84 9.32 -1.34 -5.91
N ILE A 85 9.09 -0.08 -5.50
CA ILE A 85 9.74 0.53 -4.34
C ILE A 85 9.26 -0.12 -3.03
N VAL A 86 7.95 -0.37 -2.92
CA VAL A 86 7.37 -1.04 -1.74
C VAL A 86 7.86 -2.48 -1.63
N VAL A 87 7.95 -3.23 -2.73
CA VAL A 87 8.48 -4.62 -2.72
C VAL A 87 9.93 -4.65 -2.25
N ASP A 88 10.78 -3.75 -2.76
CA ASP A 88 12.18 -3.68 -2.30
C ASP A 88 12.27 -3.32 -0.82
N LEU A 89 11.43 -2.41 -0.31
CA LEU A 89 11.38 -2.07 1.12
C LEU A 89 10.85 -3.24 1.96
N ALA A 90 9.70 -3.80 1.61
CA ALA A 90 9.05 -4.89 2.33
C ALA A 90 9.96 -6.10 2.45
N SER A 91 10.74 -6.41 1.40
CA SER A 91 11.70 -7.53 1.40
C SER A 91 12.87 -7.34 2.38
N THR A 92 13.13 -6.11 2.85
CA THR A 92 14.09 -5.87 3.95
C THR A 92 13.48 -6.11 5.33
N LEU A 93 12.15 -6.11 5.44
CA LEU A 93 11.39 -6.25 6.68
C LEU A 93 10.88 -7.69 6.89
N ASP A 94 10.44 -8.34 5.82
CA ASP A 94 9.95 -9.72 5.80
C ASP A 94 10.66 -10.53 4.70
N PRO A 95 11.36 -11.63 5.05
CA PRO A 95 11.99 -12.51 4.06
C PRO A 95 11.01 -13.31 3.20
N ASP A 96 9.74 -13.45 3.59
CA ASP A 96 8.76 -14.23 2.83
C ASP A 96 8.44 -13.55 1.49
N GLY A 97 8.50 -12.22 1.43
CA GLY A 97 8.26 -11.40 0.25
C GLY A 97 6.87 -10.77 0.24
N VAL A 98 6.45 -10.29 -0.93
CA VAL A 98 5.14 -9.65 -1.15
C VAL A 98 4.38 -10.42 -2.22
N ASP A 99 3.09 -10.62 -2.02
CA ASP A 99 2.21 -11.17 -3.05
C ASP A 99 1.55 -10.04 -3.85
N VAL A 100 1.58 -10.14 -5.17
CA VAL A 100 1.04 -9.15 -6.10
C VAL A 100 -0.08 -9.78 -6.89
N TYR A 101 -1.31 -9.45 -6.52
CA TYR A 101 -2.53 -9.78 -7.23
C TYR A 101 -2.81 -8.71 -8.29
N PHE A 102 -3.46 -9.12 -9.36
CA PHE A 102 -3.90 -8.24 -10.43
C PHE A 102 -5.40 -8.43 -10.65
N LEU A 103 -6.08 -7.41 -11.16
CA LEU A 103 -7.51 -7.50 -11.43
C LEU A 103 -7.83 -8.47 -12.58
N ASN A 104 -7.02 -8.45 -13.63
CA ASN A 104 -7.31 -9.12 -14.91
C ASN A 104 -6.31 -10.23 -15.28
N ARG A 105 -5.39 -10.61 -14.37
CA ARG A 105 -4.42 -11.69 -14.60
C ARG A 105 -4.05 -12.46 -13.31
N ARG A 106 -3.26 -13.51 -13.47
CA ARG A 106 -2.81 -14.35 -12.35
C ARG A 106 -1.89 -13.59 -11.39
N PRO A 107 -1.96 -13.88 -10.08
CA PRO A 107 -1.07 -13.25 -9.11
C PRO A 107 0.37 -13.75 -9.25
N ALA A 108 1.32 -12.91 -8.85
CA ALA A 108 2.71 -13.26 -8.61
C ALA A 108 2.96 -13.33 -7.10
N LEU A 109 3.35 -14.49 -6.59
CA LEU A 109 3.46 -14.74 -5.15
C LEU A 109 4.93 -14.73 -4.69
N ASN A 110 5.17 -14.31 -3.45
CA ASN A 110 6.47 -14.25 -2.77
C ASN A 110 7.53 -13.48 -3.56
N VAL A 111 7.14 -12.34 -4.14
CA VAL A 111 8.04 -11.44 -4.87
C VAL A 111 8.98 -10.76 -3.86
N ARG A 112 10.29 -10.91 -4.06
CA ARG A 112 11.31 -10.40 -3.10
C ARG A 112 12.18 -9.28 -3.64
N SER A 113 11.97 -8.89 -4.90
CA SER A 113 12.68 -7.77 -5.50
C SER A 113 11.90 -7.19 -6.66
N SER A 114 12.02 -5.87 -6.83
CA SER A 114 11.55 -5.14 -8.02
C SER A 114 12.04 -5.72 -9.35
N LYS A 115 13.21 -6.40 -9.36
CA LYS A 115 13.73 -7.06 -10.57
C LYS A 115 12.79 -8.16 -11.07
N GLU A 116 12.14 -8.91 -10.18
CA GLU A 116 11.19 -9.96 -10.54
C GLU A 116 9.92 -9.38 -11.18
N LEU A 117 9.54 -8.16 -10.78
CA LEU A 117 8.37 -7.46 -11.29
C LEU A 117 8.53 -6.97 -12.73
N THR A 118 9.76 -6.81 -13.22
CA THR A 118 10.02 -6.25 -14.57
C THR A 118 9.30 -7.04 -15.66
N ASN A 119 9.35 -8.37 -15.60
CA ASN A 119 8.67 -9.23 -16.58
C ASN A 119 7.16 -9.32 -16.33
N ILE A 120 6.74 -9.30 -15.07
CA ILE A 120 5.32 -9.37 -14.67
C ILE A 120 4.56 -8.14 -15.20
N PHE A 121 5.21 -6.98 -15.13
CA PHE A 121 4.67 -5.70 -15.55
C PHE A 121 4.88 -5.36 -17.03
N ALA A 122 5.58 -6.21 -17.78
CA ALA A 122 5.77 -6.03 -19.22
C ALA A 122 4.46 -6.18 -20.00
N THR A 123 3.51 -6.95 -19.47
CA THR A 123 2.16 -7.04 -20.04
C THR A 123 1.36 -5.78 -19.68
N PRO A 124 0.86 -5.02 -20.66
CA PRO A 124 0.12 -3.79 -20.40
C PRO A 124 -1.23 -4.07 -19.70
N PRO A 125 -1.87 -3.06 -19.09
CA PRO A 125 -3.22 -3.18 -18.55
C PRO A 125 -4.22 -3.57 -19.63
N ASN A 126 -5.24 -4.35 -19.28
CA ASN A 126 -6.40 -4.62 -20.11
C ASN A 126 -7.55 -5.20 -19.29
N GLY A 127 -8.78 -4.79 -19.57
CA GLY A 127 -9.98 -5.34 -18.95
C GLY A 127 -10.72 -4.35 -18.05
N MET A 128 -11.64 -4.91 -17.27
CA MET A 128 -12.50 -4.17 -16.34
C MET A 128 -11.80 -4.01 -14.98
N THR A 129 -12.53 -3.51 -13.98
CA THR A 129 -11.99 -3.17 -12.65
C THR A 129 -12.63 -4.04 -11.54
N PRO A 130 -12.53 -5.40 -11.60
CA PRO A 130 -13.16 -6.34 -10.66
C PRO A 130 -12.51 -6.40 -9.28
N ILE A 131 -12.36 -5.25 -8.61
CA ILE A 131 -11.74 -5.12 -7.29
C ILE A 131 -12.43 -6.01 -6.27
N VAL A 132 -13.77 -6.01 -6.22
CA VAL A 132 -14.54 -6.80 -5.26
C VAL A 132 -14.20 -8.30 -5.35
N ARG A 133 -14.13 -8.84 -6.56
CA ARG A 133 -13.79 -10.26 -6.77
C ARG A 133 -12.39 -10.55 -6.26
N VAL A 134 -11.40 -9.73 -6.66
CA VAL A 134 -10.00 -9.98 -6.31
C VAL A 134 -9.74 -9.74 -4.83
N PHE A 135 -10.38 -8.76 -4.20
CA PHE A 135 -10.27 -8.53 -2.77
C PHE A 135 -10.78 -9.75 -1.98
N ARG A 136 -11.96 -10.29 -2.35
CA ARG A 136 -12.47 -11.53 -1.76
C ARG A 136 -11.55 -12.72 -2.00
N GLN A 137 -10.97 -12.83 -3.20
CA GLN A 137 -9.99 -13.86 -3.52
C GLN A 137 -8.77 -13.78 -2.58
N VAL A 138 -8.23 -12.57 -2.34
CA VAL A 138 -7.12 -12.37 -1.40
C VAL A 138 -7.50 -12.83 0.00
N LEU A 139 -8.68 -12.42 0.50
CA LEU A 139 -9.14 -12.84 1.84
C LEU A 139 -9.28 -14.37 1.95
N GLN A 140 -9.76 -15.03 0.90
CA GLN A 140 -9.91 -16.49 0.85
C GLN A 140 -8.55 -17.19 0.78
N ASP A 141 -7.67 -16.77 -0.13
CA ASP A 141 -6.33 -17.35 -0.31
C ASP A 141 -5.48 -17.21 0.96
N LYS A 142 -5.66 -16.10 1.69
CA LYS A 142 -4.91 -15.74 2.89
C LYS A 142 -5.60 -16.11 4.21
N GLU A 143 -6.77 -16.74 4.18
CA GLU A 143 -7.59 -17.03 5.36
C GLU A 143 -6.81 -17.75 6.48
N LYS A 144 -5.97 -18.73 6.11
CA LYS A 144 -5.07 -19.41 7.07
C LYS A 144 -3.98 -18.48 7.61
N ARG A 145 -3.38 -17.65 6.77
CA ARG A 145 -2.32 -16.71 7.15
C ARG A 145 -2.83 -15.62 8.06
N ILE A 146 -4.04 -15.11 7.84
CA ILE A 146 -4.69 -14.11 8.70
C ILE A 146 -4.81 -14.61 10.15
N ARG A 147 -4.97 -15.92 10.36
CA ARG A 147 -4.99 -16.51 11.72
C ARG A 147 -3.60 -16.54 12.38
N GLU A 148 -2.54 -16.66 11.60
CA GLU A 148 -1.16 -16.78 12.06
C GLU A 148 -0.48 -15.41 12.23
N ARG A 149 -0.67 -14.53 11.26
CA ARG A 149 -0.05 -13.20 11.12
C ARG A 149 -1.10 -12.17 10.73
N LYS A 150 -0.78 -10.88 10.83
CA LYS A 150 -1.64 -9.82 10.27
C LYS A 150 -1.41 -9.72 8.76
N LEU A 151 -2.43 -9.31 8.01
CA LEU A 151 -2.41 -9.14 6.56
C LEU A 151 -2.62 -7.67 6.22
N LEU A 152 -1.61 -7.01 5.65
CA LEU A 152 -1.76 -5.68 5.08
C LEU A 152 -2.16 -5.82 3.60
N VAL A 153 -3.31 -5.25 3.23
CA VAL A 153 -3.77 -5.21 1.83
C VAL A 153 -3.56 -3.81 1.26
N LEU A 154 -2.76 -3.70 0.20
CA LEU A 154 -2.50 -2.46 -0.53
C LEU A 154 -3.26 -2.51 -1.86
N LEU A 155 -4.32 -1.74 -2.01
CA LEU A 155 -5.12 -1.68 -3.24
C LEU A 155 -4.71 -0.44 -4.05
N ALA A 156 -4.05 -0.63 -5.19
CA ALA A 156 -3.68 0.47 -6.10
C ALA A 156 -4.66 0.50 -7.29
N THR A 157 -5.44 1.58 -7.43
CA THR A 157 -6.49 1.72 -8.46
C THR A 157 -6.69 3.18 -8.85
N ASP A 158 -7.29 3.43 -10.01
CA ASP A 158 -7.55 4.77 -10.55
C ASP A 158 -9.02 5.18 -10.63
N GLY A 159 -9.94 4.36 -10.13
CA GLY A 159 -11.36 4.68 -10.28
C GLY A 159 -12.35 3.78 -9.53
N ILE A 160 -13.55 3.75 -10.10
CA ILE A 160 -14.72 3.05 -9.55
C ILE A 160 -14.61 1.55 -9.88
N PRO A 161 -14.75 0.64 -8.89
CA PRO A 161 -14.77 -0.79 -9.17
C PRO A 161 -15.97 -1.15 -10.06
N THR A 162 -15.76 -2.14 -10.91
CA THR A 162 -16.78 -2.70 -11.79
C THR A 162 -16.87 -4.21 -11.63
N THR A 163 -18.00 -4.80 -11.98
CA THR A 163 -18.12 -6.24 -12.22
C THR A 163 -17.40 -6.64 -13.52
N GLU A 164 -17.28 -7.94 -13.80
CA GLU A 164 -16.64 -8.46 -15.02
C GLU A 164 -17.29 -7.97 -16.32
N ASP A 165 -18.58 -7.63 -16.28
CA ASP A 165 -19.35 -7.06 -17.40
C ASP A 165 -19.32 -5.52 -17.42
N GLY A 166 -18.56 -4.87 -16.53
CA GLY A 166 -18.35 -3.42 -16.52
C GLY A 166 -19.39 -2.62 -15.72
N THR A 167 -20.28 -3.26 -14.95
CA THR A 167 -21.26 -2.57 -14.11
C THR A 167 -20.59 -2.01 -12.85
N PRO A 168 -20.70 -0.70 -12.53
CA PRO A 168 -20.14 -0.13 -11.32
C PRO A 168 -20.69 -0.78 -10.04
N ASN A 169 -19.81 -1.19 -9.11
CA ASN A 169 -20.20 -1.87 -7.87
C ASN A 169 -19.47 -1.34 -6.62
N ALA A 170 -19.21 -0.03 -6.55
CA ALA A 170 -18.58 0.63 -5.39
C ALA A 170 -19.28 0.32 -4.06
N GLN A 171 -20.61 0.26 -4.05
CA GLN A 171 -21.35 -0.08 -2.83
C GLN A 171 -21.03 -1.48 -2.31
N GLU A 172 -20.74 -2.43 -3.20
CA GLU A 172 -20.33 -3.78 -2.82
C GLU A 172 -18.90 -3.77 -2.25
N LEU A 173 -17.98 -3.02 -2.86
CA LEU A 173 -16.64 -2.83 -2.31
C LEU A 173 -16.68 -2.21 -0.91
N TYR A 174 -17.54 -1.22 -0.67
CA TYR A 174 -17.76 -0.65 0.66
C TYR A 174 -18.13 -1.74 1.68
N GLN A 175 -19.06 -2.65 1.33
CA GLN A 175 -19.46 -3.74 2.23
C GLN A 175 -18.32 -4.72 2.50
N VAL A 176 -17.50 -5.04 1.49
CA VAL A 176 -16.30 -5.89 1.67
C VAL A 176 -15.32 -5.24 2.64
N LEU A 177 -14.99 -3.97 2.43
CA LEU A 177 -14.06 -3.22 3.28
C LEU A 177 -14.56 -3.04 4.71
N LEU A 178 -15.88 -2.88 4.90
CA LEU A 178 -16.50 -2.70 6.20
C LEU A 178 -16.67 -4.03 6.98
N SER A 179 -17.03 -5.11 6.29
CA SER A 179 -17.61 -6.29 6.97
C SER A 179 -16.90 -7.62 6.68
N GLU A 180 -16.09 -7.72 5.61
CA GLU A 180 -15.48 -9.01 5.21
C GLU A 180 -14.01 -9.16 5.63
N ARG A 181 -13.37 -8.06 6.06
CA ARG A 181 -12.03 -8.07 6.66
C ARG A 181 -12.10 -8.62 8.09
N ILE A 182 -12.11 -9.95 8.24
CA ILE A 182 -12.36 -10.61 9.54
C ILE A 182 -11.10 -11.33 10.07
N PRO A 183 -10.65 -11.03 11.31
CA PRO A 183 -11.07 -9.89 12.13
C PRO A 183 -10.40 -8.58 11.63
N ILE A 184 -11.11 -7.46 11.75
CA ILE A 184 -10.77 -6.18 11.09
C ILE A 184 -9.45 -5.57 11.58
N ASP A 185 -9.04 -5.87 12.81
CA ASP A 185 -7.77 -5.46 13.42
C ASP A 185 -6.56 -6.23 12.88
N ARG A 186 -6.80 -7.33 12.17
CA ARG A 186 -5.76 -8.16 11.55
C ARG A 186 -5.66 -7.99 10.04
N VAL A 187 -6.59 -7.27 9.42
CA VAL A 187 -6.59 -7.03 7.97
C VAL A 187 -6.69 -5.53 7.66
N PRO A 188 -5.72 -4.70 8.09
CA PRO A 188 -5.66 -3.31 7.67
C PRO A 188 -5.52 -3.20 6.15
N ALA A 189 -6.07 -2.12 5.57
CA ALA A 189 -6.00 -1.87 4.15
C ALA A 189 -5.58 -0.42 3.87
N THR A 190 -4.84 -0.22 2.79
CA THR A 190 -4.54 1.10 2.24
C THR A 190 -4.96 1.14 0.78
N ILE A 191 -5.70 2.16 0.37
CA ILE A 191 -6.06 2.40 -1.03
C ILE A 191 -5.13 3.47 -1.59
N ILE A 192 -4.42 3.18 -2.68
CA ILE A 192 -3.45 4.06 -3.32
C ILE A 192 -4.09 4.58 -4.61
N CYS A 193 -4.44 5.86 -4.63
CA CYS A 193 -5.08 6.52 -5.76
C CYS A 193 -4.06 6.75 -6.89
N CYS A 194 -4.22 6.01 -7.99
CA CYS A 194 -3.37 6.09 -9.17
C CYS A 194 -3.93 7.06 -10.22
N THR A 195 -4.51 8.19 -9.79
CA THR A 195 -5.17 9.14 -10.68
C THR A 195 -4.97 10.59 -10.24
N ASP A 196 -5.01 11.52 -11.19
CA ASP A 196 -5.10 12.96 -10.94
C ASP A 196 -6.55 13.47 -10.90
N ASP A 197 -7.52 12.66 -11.35
CA ASP A 197 -8.96 12.92 -11.27
C ASP A 197 -9.49 12.68 -9.85
N GLN A 198 -9.72 13.76 -9.12
CA GLN A 198 -10.23 13.70 -7.76
C GLN A 198 -11.73 13.41 -7.67
N GLU A 199 -12.50 13.72 -8.71
CA GLU A 199 -13.95 13.55 -8.65
C GLU A 199 -14.30 12.06 -8.62
N CYS A 200 -13.60 11.27 -9.45
CA CYS A 200 -13.75 9.82 -9.51
C CYS A 200 -13.46 9.12 -8.18
N MET A 201 -12.56 9.67 -7.35
CA MET A 201 -12.12 9.07 -6.08
C MET A 201 -12.74 9.70 -4.84
N SER A 202 -13.57 10.73 -4.99
CA SER A 202 -14.15 11.49 -3.87
C SER A 202 -14.91 10.62 -2.86
N TYR A 203 -15.49 9.51 -3.31
CA TYR A 203 -16.21 8.56 -2.44
C TYR A 203 -15.29 7.86 -1.43
N LEU A 204 -13.99 7.71 -1.74
CA LEU A 204 -13.03 7.06 -0.87
C LEU A 204 -12.68 7.90 0.36
N ASN A 205 -12.59 9.23 0.21
CA ASN A 205 -12.35 10.15 1.33
C ASN A 205 -13.44 10.02 2.41
N ASP A 206 -14.66 9.71 1.98
CA ASP A 206 -15.79 9.46 2.87
C ASP A 206 -15.70 8.11 3.60
N TRP A 207 -15.04 7.12 2.98
CA TRP A 207 -14.87 5.78 3.51
C TRP A 207 -13.71 5.73 4.50
N ASP A 208 -12.63 6.44 4.20
CA ASP A 208 -11.44 6.61 5.01
C ASP A 208 -11.80 6.93 6.48
N ARG A 209 -12.67 7.93 6.68
CA ARG A 209 -13.14 8.36 8.01
C ARG A 209 -14.11 7.41 8.70
N LYS A 210 -14.73 6.47 7.97
CA LYS A 210 -15.83 5.63 8.46
C LYS A 210 -15.42 4.19 8.67
N ILE A 211 -14.44 3.70 7.92
CA ILE A 211 -14.02 2.30 7.90
C ILE A 211 -12.75 2.17 8.74
N GLN A 212 -12.82 1.38 9.81
CA GLN A 212 -11.68 1.15 10.69
C GLN A 212 -10.48 0.53 9.95
N ASN A 213 -9.27 1.01 10.24
CA ASN A 213 -8.01 0.49 9.67
C ASN A 213 -8.02 0.50 8.13
N LEU A 214 -8.59 1.57 7.56
CA LEU A 214 -8.52 1.90 6.14
C LEU A 214 -7.85 3.27 6.05
N ASP A 215 -6.88 3.42 5.15
CA ASP A 215 -6.27 4.72 4.79
C ASP A 215 -6.38 4.88 3.26
N VAL A 216 -6.62 6.10 2.79
CA VAL A 216 -6.70 6.46 1.37
C VAL A 216 -5.61 7.46 1.06
N VAL A 217 -4.64 7.03 0.25
CA VAL A 217 -3.45 7.81 -0.07
C VAL A 217 -3.53 8.33 -1.49
N ASP A 218 -3.44 9.65 -1.63
CA ASP A 218 -3.38 10.33 -2.93
C ASP A 218 -1.98 10.19 -3.54
N ASN A 219 -1.76 10.71 -4.76
CA ASN A 219 -0.40 10.78 -5.28
C ASN A 219 0.51 11.66 -4.39
N TYR A 220 1.82 11.39 -4.40
CA TYR A 220 2.78 12.06 -3.50
C TYR A 220 2.67 13.58 -3.43
N GLU A 221 2.48 14.27 -4.57
CA GLU A 221 2.44 15.73 -4.57
C GLU A 221 1.17 16.27 -3.89
N LYS A 222 0.02 15.62 -4.10
CA LYS A 222 -1.24 15.96 -3.43
C LYS A 222 -1.19 15.60 -1.95
N GLU A 223 -0.75 14.38 -1.64
CA GLU A 223 -0.58 13.88 -0.28
C GLU A 223 0.30 14.83 0.53
N LYS A 224 1.46 15.20 -0.03
CA LYS A 224 2.35 16.19 0.57
C LYS A 224 1.68 17.54 0.76
N GLN A 225 0.88 18.01 -0.19
CA GLN A 225 0.17 19.29 -0.04
C GLN A 225 -0.85 19.24 1.11
N GLN A 226 -1.61 18.15 1.24
CA GLN A 226 -2.56 17.95 2.33
C GLN A 226 -1.84 17.90 3.68
N ILE A 227 -0.78 17.08 3.81
CA ILE A 227 0.05 17.04 5.02
C ILE A 227 0.60 18.41 5.37
N LEU A 228 1.15 19.17 4.41
CA LEU A 228 1.68 20.50 4.68
C LEU A 228 0.59 21.52 5.06
N ALA A 229 -0.65 21.33 4.62
CA ALA A 229 -1.78 22.16 5.01
C ALA A 229 -2.13 21.99 6.49
N TYR A 230 -2.10 20.75 7.01
CA TYR A 230 -2.37 20.46 8.42
C TYR A 230 -1.12 20.61 9.30
N GLN A 231 0.01 20.03 8.90
CA GLN A 231 1.25 20.02 9.69
C GLN A 231 2.10 21.29 9.54
N GLY A 232 1.81 22.12 8.55
CA GLY A 232 2.53 23.37 8.29
C GLY A 232 3.68 23.21 7.29
N LYS A 233 4.02 24.31 6.62
CA LYS A 233 4.93 24.35 5.45
C LYS A 233 6.36 23.82 5.71
N SER A 234 6.79 23.77 6.97
CA SER A 234 8.12 23.29 7.37
C SER A 234 8.14 21.81 7.75
N PHE A 235 7.00 21.12 7.72
CA PHE A 235 6.95 19.70 8.07
C PHE A 235 7.78 18.87 7.07
N PRO A 236 8.76 18.09 7.52
CA PRO A 236 9.57 17.28 6.63
C PRO A 236 8.75 16.08 6.13
N PHE A 237 8.55 16.02 4.82
CA PHE A 237 7.88 14.89 4.17
C PHE A 237 8.56 14.63 2.82
N SER A 238 9.37 13.57 2.79
CA SER A 238 10.05 13.09 1.60
C SER A 238 9.20 12.09 0.82
N PHE A 239 9.64 11.72 -0.39
CA PHE A 239 9.00 10.63 -1.10
C PHE A 239 9.15 9.28 -0.38
N GLY A 240 10.27 9.07 0.34
CA GLY A 240 10.41 7.91 1.20
C GLY A 240 9.38 7.90 2.33
N ASP A 241 9.10 9.05 2.93
CA ASP A 241 8.08 9.18 3.98
C ASP A 241 6.67 8.85 3.47
N TYR A 242 6.39 9.21 2.22
CA TYR A 242 5.16 8.82 1.52
C TYR A 242 5.04 7.31 1.32
N VAL A 243 6.12 6.63 0.93
CA VAL A 243 6.16 5.16 0.85
C VAL A 243 5.89 4.53 2.23
N VAL A 244 6.38 5.15 3.31
CA VAL A 244 6.06 4.72 4.67
C VAL A 244 4.58 4.94 5.01
N LYS A 245 3.98 6.08 4.64
CA LYS A 245 2.55 6.32 4.86
C LYS A 245 1.70 5.28 4.13
N ILE A 246 1.98 4.96 2.87
CA ILE A 246 1.29 3.86 2.14
C ILE A 246 1.27 2.57 2.96
N LEU A 247 2.39 2.22 3.58
CA LEU A 247 2.55 0.99 4.34
C LEU A 247 1.93 1.04 5.75
N LEU A 248 1.82 2.22 6.36
CA LEU A 248 1.45 2.37 7.76
C LEU A 248 0.13 3.10 8.00
N GLY A 249 -0.46 3.80 7.05
CA GLY A 249 -1.68 4.58 7.29
C GLY A 249 -2.83 3.72 7.79
N GLY A 250 -3.14 2.62 7.09
CA GLY A 250 -4.15 1.68 7.57
C GLY A 250 -3.76 0.89 8.83
N VAL A 251 -2.50 0.96 9.28
CA VAL A 251 -1.93 0.16 10.39
C VAL A 251 -1.78 0.98 11.67
N ASP A 252 -1.38 2.24 11.55
CA ASP A 252 -1.03 3.15 12.63
C ASP A 252 -1.72 4.49 12.39
N SER A 253 -2.72 4.75 13.22
CA SER A 253 -3.56 5.96 13.17
C SER A 253 -2.78 7.28 13.24
N TRP A 254 -1.52 7.28 13.68
CA TRP A 254 -0.69 8.48 13.61
C TRP A 254 -0.35 8.87 12.17
N PHE A 255 -0.10 7.88 11.29
CA PHE A 255 0.18 8.11 9.87
C PHE A 255 -1.08 8.48 9.10
N ASP A 256 -2.18 7.81 9.40
CA ASP A 256 -3.53 8.11 8.89
C ASP A 256 -3.87 9.60 9.08
N ARG A 257 -3.74 10.09 10.32
CA ARG A 257 -4.10 11.48 10.67
C ARG A 257 -3.15 12.58 10.16
N LEU A 258 -2.04 12.25 9.48
CA LEU A 258 -1.06 13.25 9.03
C LEU A 258 -1.64 14.28 8.06
N ASP A 259 -2.60 13.88 7.25
CA ASP A 259 -3.26 14.70 6.22
C ASP A 259 -4.69 15.10 6.60
N GLU A 260 -5.16 14.72 7.80
CA GLU A 260 -6.51 15.02 8.29
C GLU A 260 -6.56 16.06 9.43
N GLU A 261 -5.55 16.10 10.30
CA GLU A 261 -5.54 16.97 11.48
C GLU A 261 -4.14 17.35 11.95
N LYS A 262 -4.02 18.40 12.76
CA LYS A 262 -2.73 18.78 13.37
C LYS A 262 -2.34 17.78 14.46
N ILE A 263 -1.28 17.01 14.23
CA ILE A 263 -0.78 16.06 15.24
C ILE A 263 0.11 16.77 16.28
N SER A 264 -0.09 16.45 17.55
CA SER A 264 0.82 16.86 18.62
C SER A 264 2.06 15.97 18.64
N LEU A 265 3.25 16.57 18.65
CA LEU A 265 4.52 15.85 18.73
C LEU A 265 4.77 15.19 20.10
N ASP A 266 3.95 15.50 21.13
CA ASP A 266 4.19 15.08 22.51
C ASP A 266 3.57 13.72 22.90
N ASN A 267 2.76 13.09 22.04
CA ASN A 267 2.00 11.88 22.39
C ASN A 267 2.78 10.56 22.25
N ASP A 268 4.07 10.56 21.91
CA ASP A 268 4.87 9.32 21.71
C ASP A 268 5.37 8.68 23.03
N ARG A 269 4.74 8.99 24.18
CA ARG A 269 5.10 8.44 25.50
C ARG A 269 4.13 7.39 26.07
N SER A 270 3.01 7.10 25.42
CA SER A 270 1.97 6.22 25.99
C SER A 270 2.13 4.72 25.73
N SER A 271 3.21 4.27 25.09
CA SER A 271 3.45 2.83 24.82
C SER A 271 4.66 2.24 25.57
N GLN A 272 4.98 2.79 26.75
CA GLN A 272 5.88 2.15 27.71
C GLN A 272 5.09 1.73 28.96
N HIS A 273 4.22 0.74 28.83
CA HIS A 273 3.80 -0.15 29.93
C HIS A 273 3.46 -1.54 29.39
#